data_AF-A0A9D1BZ94-F1
#
_entry.id   AF-A0A9D1BZ94-F1
#
_cell.length_a   1.000
_cell.length_b   1.000
_cell.length_c   1.000
_cell.angle_alpha   90.00
_cell.angle_beta   90.00
_cell.angle_gamma   90.00
#
_symmetry.space_group_name_H-M   'P 1'
#
loop_
_entity.id
_entity.type
_entity.pdbx_description
1 polymer ?
#
loop_
_entity_poly.entity_id
_entity_poly.type
_entity_poly.pdbx_seq_one_letter_code
_entity_poly.pdbx_strand_id
1 'polypeptide(L)' 'MGEPENPEEYVRFDADGVTVYVSRQLLREKVKPGATEMPFYIDGYGRFYLRFKEPWQPET' A
#
# COMPACT_ATOMS: atom_id res chain seq x y z
N MET A 1 16.15 -3.27 -0.21
CA MET A 1 15.34 -2.73 -1.32
C MET A 1 15.63 -1.24 -1.43
N GLY A 2 15.66 -0.69 -2.65
CA GLY A 2 15.87 0.75 -2.85
C GLY A 2 14.63 1.55 -2.45
N GLU A 3 14.83 2.76 -1.94
CA GLU A 3 13.75 3.73 -1.74
C GLU A 3 13.26 4.22 -3.12
N PRO A 4 11.95 4.52 -3.29
CA PRO A 4 11.45 5.11 -4.53
C PRO A 4 12.15 6.45 -4.80
N GLU A 5 12.46 6.73 -6.07
CA GLU A 5 13.06 8.02 -6.48
C GLU A 5 12.15 9.22 -6.16
N ASN A 6 10.82 9.00 -6.07
CA ASN A 6 9.84 9.99 -5.63
C ASN A 6 8.95 9.45 -4.50
N PRO A 7 9.40 9.50 -3.22
CA PRO A 7 8.70 8.88 -2.09
C PRO A 7 7.29 9.40 -1.86
N GLU A 8 6.99 10.63 -2.27
CA GLU A 8 5.68 11.26 -2.07
C GLU A 8 4.56 10.58 -2.87
N GLU A 9 4.89 9.97 -4.00
CA GLU A 9 3.95 9.24 -4.85
C GLU A 9 3.56 7.87 -4.27
N TYR A 10 4.23 7.43 -3.21
CA TYR A 10 4.04 6.11 -2.62
C TYR A 10 3.56 6.21 -1.18
N VAL A 11 2.83 5.18 -0.76
CA VAL A 11 2.52 4.92 0.65
C VAL A 11 3.36 3.74 1.09
N ARG A 12 4.10 3.92 2.17
CA ARG A 12 4.92 2.88 2.80
C ARG A 12 4.05 2.03 3.73
N PHE A 13 4.11 0.71 3.55
CA PHE A 13 3.48 -0.28 4.40
C PHE A 13 4.53 -1.24 4.95
N ASP A 14 4.28 -1.77 6.14
CA ASP A 14 5.06 -2.86 6.72
C ASP A 14 4.25 -4.16 6.63
N ALA A 15 4.88 -5.22 6.10
CA ALA A 15 4.31 -6.55 5.95
C ALA A 15 5.34 -7.59 6.40
N ASP A 16 5.17 -8.14 7.61
CA ASP A 16 6.02 -9.17 8.22
C ASP A 16 7.53 -8.94 8.06
N GLY A 17 7.98 -7.71 8.39
CA GLY A 17 9.39 -7.32 8.32
C GLY A 17 9.87 -6.87 6.94
N VAL A 18 8.99 -6.91 5.93
CA VAL A 18 9.24 -6.35 4.60
C VAL A 18 8.55 -4.99 4.48
N THR A 19 9.31 -3.97 4.09
CA THR A 19 8.75 -2.67 3.72
C THR A 19 8.29 -2.72 2.27
N VAL A 20 7.02 -2.37 2.05
CA VAL A 20 6.38 -2.32 0.72
C VAL A 20 5.97 -0.88 0.43
N TYR A 21 6.35 -0.36 -0.74
CA TYR A 21 5.88 0.93 -1.23
C TYR A 21 4.81 0.70 -2.28
N VAL A 22 3.61 1.24 -2.06
CA VAL A 22 2.49 1.12 -3.00
C VAL A 22 2.16 2.50 -3.56
N SER A 23 2.05 2.61 -4.88
CA SER A 23 1.71 3.85 -5.56
C SER A 23 0.35 4.38 -5.08
N ARG A 24 0.28 5.68 -4.76
CA ARG A 24 -0.97 6.38 -4.44
C ARG A 24 -1.96 6.32 -5.60
N GLN A 25 -1.50 6.32 -6.85
CA GLN A 25 -2.37 6.17 -8.02
C GLN A 25 -3.10 4.83 -8.00
N LEU A 26 -2.38 3.73 -7.73
CA LEU A 26 -3.00 2.41 -7.62
C LEU A 26 -4.05 2.38 -6.52
N LEU A 27 -3.76 3.00 -5.37
CA LEU A 27 -4.72 3.10 -4.27
C LEU A 27 -5.97 3.88 -4.68
N ARG A 28 -5.82 5.00 -5.38
CA ARG A 28 -6.94 5.79 -5.90
C ARG A 28 -7.79 5.05 -6.92
N GLU A 29 -7.17 4.28 -7.81
CA GLU A 29 -7.88 3.62 -8.92
C GLU A 29 -8.54 2.29 -8.52
N LYS A 30 -7.94 1.55 -7.58
CA LYS A 30 -8.32 0.15 -7.31
C LYS A 30 -8.90 -0.08 -5.93
N VAL A 31 -8.67 0.82 -4.98
CA VAL A 31 -9.20 0.69 -3.61
C VAL A 31 -10.52 1.44 -3.53
N LYS A 32 -11.57 0.73 -3.12
CA LYS A 32 -12.89 1.34 -2.94
C LYS A 32 -12.86 2.34 -1.79
N PRO A 33 -13.64 3.44 -1.87
CA PRO A 33 -13.84 4.32 -0.73
C PRO A 33 -14.28 3.54 0.51
N GLY A 34 -13.63 3.81 1.65
CA GLY A 34 -13.91 3.13 2.92
C GLY A 34 -13.27 1.75 3.11
N ALA A 35 -12.47 1.27 2.16
CA ALA A 35 -11.68 0.05 2.40
C ALA A 35 -10.66 0.28 3.53
N THR A 36 -10.57 -0.70 4.44
CA THR A 36 -9.63 -0.66 5.58
C THR A 36 -8.39 -1.52 5.33
N GLU A 37 -8.45 -2.43 4.36
CA GLU A 37 -7.34 -3.30 3.96
C GLU A 37 -7.39 -3.65 2.47
N MET A 38 -6.24 -4.04 1.92
CA MET A 38 -6.11 -4.58 0.58
C MET A 38 -5.28 -5.87 0.59
N PRO A 39 -5.75 -6.97 -0.02
CA PRO A 39 -4.96 -8.18 -0.15
C PRO A 39 -3.79 -7.92 -1.10
N PHE A 40 -2.59 -8.34 -0.69
CA PHE A 40 -1.37 -8.17 -1.45
C PHE A 40 -0.59 -9.49 -1.46
N TYR A 41 -0.04 -9.88 -2.60
CA TYR A 41 0.76 -11.10 -2.73
C TYR A 41 2.12 -10.74 -3.28
N ILE A 42 3.17 -11.20 -2.60
CA ILE A 42 4.55 -11.07 -3.06
C ILE A 42 5.05 -12.49 -3.32
N ASP A 43 5.46 -12.75 -4.55
CA ASP A 43 6.01 -14.05 -4.91
C ASP A 43 7.24 -14.38 -4.05
N GLY A 44 7.28 -15.61 -3.54
CA GLY A 44 8.31 -16.06 -2.58
C GLY A 44 8.11 -15.62 -1.11
N TYR A 45 7.19 -14.70 -0.81
CA TYR A 45 6.91 -14.23 0.56
C TYR A 45 5.50 -14.56 1.05
N GLY A 46 4.53 -14.69 0.13
CA GLY A 46 3.17 -15.13 0.44
C GLY A 46 2.12 -14.02 0.40
N ARG A 47 0.96 -14.29 1.03
CA ARG A 47 -0.18 -13.37 1.06
C ARG A 47 -0.16 -12.50 2.32
N PHE A 48 -0.29 -11.21 2.10
CA PHE A 48 -0.36 -10.17 3.11
C PHE A 48 -1.66 -9.38 3.01
N TYR A 49 -1.98 -8.65 4.07
CA TYR A 49 -3.02 -7.63 4.09
C TYR A 49 -2.38 -6.30 4.41
N LEU A 50 -2.42 -5.38 3.44
CA LEU A 50 -1.97 -4.01 3.65
C LEU A 50 -3.08 -3.26 4.38
N ARG A 51 -2.84 -2.86 5.62
CA ARG A 51 -3.79 -2.07 6.41
C ARG A 51 -3.55 -0.59 6.15
N PHE A 52 -4.60 0.12 5.73
CA PHE A 52 -4.54 1.57 5.55
C PHE A 52 -4.55 2.24 6.93
N LYS A 53 -3.41 2.79 7.36
CA LYS A 53 -3.35 3.63 8.55
C LYS A 53 -3.88 5.03 8.23
N GLU A 54 -4.60 5.63 9.17
CA GLU A 54 -5.01 7.04 9.07
C GLU A 54 -3.78 7.93 8.86
N PRO A 55 -3.87 9.00 8.05
CA PRO A 55 -5.07 9.56 7.42
C PRO A 55 -5.22 9.18 5.93
N TRP A 56 -5.31 7.88 5.59
CA TRP A 56 -5.72 7.51 4.24
C TRP A 56 -7.19 7.88 4.00
N GLN A 57 -7.41 9.04 3.38
CA GLN A 57 -8.71 9.46 2.87
C GLN A 57 -8.71 9.22 1.35
N PRO A 58 -9.53 8.29 0.82
CA PRO A 58 -9.80 8.25 -0.60
C PRO A 58 -10.53 9.56 -0.93
N GLU A 59 -9.89 10.44 -1.69
CA GLU A 59 -10.57 11.64 -2.21
C GLU A 59 -11.82 11.18 -2.98
N THR A 60 -12.97 11.72 -2.59
CA THR A 60 -14.31 11.44 -3.14
C THR A 60 -14.46 11.85 -4.59
#